data_AF-A0A078L2H2-F1
#
_entry.id   AF-A0A078L2H2-F1
#
_cell.length_a   1.000
_cell.length_b   1.000
_cell.length_c   1.000
_cell.angle_alpha   90.00
_cell.angle_beta   90.00
_cell.angle_gamma   90.00
#
_symmetry.space_group_name_H-M   'P 1'
#
loop_
_entity.id
_entity.type
_entity.pdbx_description
1 polymer ?
#
loop_
_entity_poly.entity_id
_entity_poly.type
_entity_poly.pdbx_seq_one_letter_code
_entity_poly.pdbx_strand_id
1 'polypeptide(L)'
;MGRVKGTKGAPIKKTNFHGKDKANVSDLATSKSLVLLSIANSEYCATEFLEATAKQSVQEFGSTTFLIADEVYWHNLQPKDTEHLTTDELVALKNHACSLGDTYFNDNIKAFINLFDLETQEKLSALMQNSSVDEKINIINKEAINQQKHFEIVRWKTWTQQQVQDKNFDYQKEKGKLAELYSSVDSLSTSIDNAAKVFADRHKKEGGEALWLMRSKGYLTEESPAVVYLGALREYNFIIYPGDKLLPFQKTQDHFIVRKSSSDTAASSSAPINPNIQPNSSAQPYLIEVEHPQLFLNWLQPVFTRGISTEVAETKAASHTVSESPPPISVSEEASIDALTKTVLSFIKKETNLEGNAPSPSQFTFFGVKHPPASSGSSIAKSTVSIATEAASSSEPAEPPSDTFLETTRLLIPALAKLSPAERNDVVHFMEYVVNALNEKDKGRSQTPADSDTPPEEESRQSFRH
;
A
#
# COMPACT_ATOMS: atom_id res chain seq x y z
N MET A 1 4.07 -17.22 -13.12
CA MET A 1 3.43 -17.64 -11.86
C MET A 1 1.98 -17.18 -11.88
N GLY A 2 1.04 -17.95 -11.33
CA GLY A 2 -0.35 -17.48 -11.20
C GLY A 2 -0.43 -16.24 -10.30
N ARG A 3 -1.33 -15.30 -10.64
CA ARG A 3 -1.58 -14.08 -9.85
C ARG A 3 -2.18 -14.39 -8.48
N VAL A 4 -2.85 -15.53 -8.33
CA VAL A 4 -3.44 -15.98 -7.07
C VAL A 4 -2.82 -17.31 -6.68
N LYS A 5 -2.32 -17.38 -5.45
CA LYS A 5 -1.79 -18.60 -4.82
C LYS A 5 -2.66 -18.99 -3.64
N GLY A 6 -2.68 -20.27 -3.26
CA GLY A 6 -3.44 -20.76 -2.10
C GLY A 6 -4.78 -21.40 -2.46
N THR A 7 -5.62 -21.64 -1.44
CA THR A 7 -6.87 -22.39 -1.59
C THR A 7 -7.94 -21.54 -2.29
N LYS A 8 -8.55 -22.08 -3.35
CA LYS A 8 -9.68 -21.41 -4.04
C LYS A 8 -10.83 -21.19 -3.05
N GLY A 9 -11.42 -20.00 -3.08
CA GLY A 9 -12.53 -19.61 -2.18
C GLY A 9 -12.10 -19.15 -0.78
N ALA A 10 -10.86 -19.39 -0.35
CA ALA A 10 -10.37 -18.85 0.92
C ALA A 10 -10.09 -17.33 0.81
N PRO A 11 -10.30 -16.54 1.87
CA PRO A 11 -10.01 -15.10 1.84
C PRO A 11 -8.56 -14.79 1.46
N ILE A 12 -8.34 -13.64 0.81
CA ILE A 12 -7.00 -13.12 0.53
C ILE A 12 -6.33 -12.75 1.86
N LYS A 13 -5.21 -13.39 2.17
CA LYS A 13 -4.41 -13.10 3.37
C LYS A 13 -3.32 -12.07 3.12
N LYS A 14 -2.74 -12.09 1.92
CA LYS A 14 -1.59 -11.25 1.57
C LYS A 14 -1.63 -10.82 0.12
N THR A 15 -1.25 -9.58 -0.14
CA THR A 15 -0.97 -9.05 -1.47
C THR A 15 0.49 -8.62 -1.51
N ASN A 16 1.19 -8.88 -2.61
CA ASN A 16 2.53 -8.31 -2.84
C ASN A 16 2.57 -7.69 -4.23
N PHE A 17 3.33 -6.62 -4.38
CA PHE A 17 3.57 -6.00 -5.67
C PHE A 17 4.89 -6.49 -6.28
N HIS A 18 4.79 -7.06 -7.48
CA HIS A 18 5.91 -7.57 -8.26
C HIS A 18 6.17 -6.69 -9.49
N GLY A 19 7.41 -6.30 -9.70
CA GLY A 19 7.89 -5.63 -10.90
C GLY A 19 9.41 -5.64 -10.92
N LYS A 20 10.02 -5.79 -12.10
CA LYS A 20 11.50 -5.86 -12.22
C LYS A 20 12.15 -4.59 -11.71
N ASP A 21 11.52 -3.46 -12.00
CA ASP A 21 12.05 -2.13 -11.72
C ASP A 21 11.66 -1.61 -10.32
N LYS A 22 11.00 -2.44 -9.50
CA LYS A 22 10.63 -2.06 -8.12
C LYS A 22 11.85 -1.68 -7.29
N ALA A 23 12.95 -2.40 -7.48
CA ALA A 23 14.19 -2.20 -6.75
C ALA A 23 14.92 -0.89 -7.10
N ASN A 24 14.49 -0.18 -8.16
CA ASN A 24 15.10 1.10 -8.53
C ASN A 24 14.78 2.19 -7.50
N VAL A 25 13.67 2.06 -6.76
CA VAL A 25 13.26 3.00 -5.71
C VAL A 25 13.56 2.35 -4.36
N SER A 26 14.54 2.90 -3.65
CA SER A 26 15.03 2.33 -2.39
C SER A 26 14.07 2.52 -1.23
N ASP A 27 13.30 3.60 -1.23
CA ASP A 27 12.35 3.93 -0.17
C ASP A 27 10.93 4.02 -0.74
N LEU A 28 10.12 3.01 -0.45
CA LEU A 28 8.74 2.96 -0.90
C LEU A 28 7.85 3.94 -0.09
N ALA A 29 8.20 4.21 1.17
CA ALA A 29 7.41 5.04 2.07
C ALA A 29 7.42 6.53 1.70
N THR A 30 8.35 6.97 0.85
CA THR A 30 8.36 8.32 0.25
C THR A 30 7.89 8.35 -1.20
N SER A 31 7.58 7.20 -1.78
CA SER A 31 7.21 7.09 -3.19
C SER A 31 5.72 7.24 -3.46
N LYS A 32 5.39 7.66 -4.68
CA LYS A 32 4.02 7.84 -5.18
C LYS A 32 3.59 6.67 -6.06
N SER A 33 2.40 6.11 -5.80
CA SER A 33 1.81 5.04 -6.60
C SER A 33 0.46 5.43 -7.22
N LEU A 34 0.27 5.07 -8.49
CA LEU A 34 -0.98 5.19 -9.22
C LEU A 34 -1.58 3.80 -9.42
N VAL A 35 -2.71 3.50 -8.78
CA VAL A 35 -3.44 2.25 -8.96
C VAL A 35 -4.48 2.45 -10.07
N LEU A 36 -4.32 1.76 -11.19
CA LEU A 36 -5.24 1.84 -12.32
C LEU A 36 -6.43 0.89 -12.10
N LEU A 37 -7.64 1.45 -12.12
CA LEU A 37 -8.89 0.72 -11.90
C LEU A 37 -9.68 0.66 -13.19
N SER A 38 -9.55 -0.46 -13.90
CA SER A 38 -10.38 -0.75 -15.06
C SER A 38 -11.78 -1.14 -14.59
N ILE A 39 -12.80 -0.42 -15.05
CA ILE A 39 -14.19 -0.57 -14.60
C ILE A 39 -14.89 -1.81 -15.18
N ALA A 40 -14.26 -2.49 -16.14
CA ALA A 40 -14.81 -3.65 -16.82
C ALA A 40 -13.73 -4.70 -17.12
N ASN A 41 -14.14 -5.97 -17.20
CA ASN A 41 -13.30 -7.09 -17.62
C ASN A 41 -12.01 -7.32 -16.80
N SER A 42 -11.95 -6.81 -15.56
CA SER A 42 -10.82 -7.02 -14.65
C SER A 42 -11.31 -7.42 -13.25
N GLU A 43 -11.45 -8.72 -13.01
CA GLU A 43 -11.82 -9.26 -11.68
C GLU A 43 -10.84 -8.81 -10.58
N TYR A 44 -9.57 -8.63 -10.93
CA TYR A 44 -8.50 -8.23 -10.02
C TYR A 44 -8.51 -6.72 -9.68
N CYS A 45 -9.32 -5.93 -10.38
CA CYS A 45 -9.58 -4.54 -10.03
C CYS A 45 -10.82 -4.39 -9.14
N ALA A 46 -11.52 -5.47 -8.78
CA ALA A 46 -12.78 -5.40 -8.04
C ALA A 46 -12.79 -6.27 -6.77
N THR A 47 -13.79 -6.06 -5.93
CA THR A 47 -14.17 -6.88 -4.77
C THR A 47 -13.00 -7.10 -3.80
N GLU A 48 -12.80 -8.33 -3.34
CA GLU A 48 -11.72 -8.69 -2.39
C GLU A 48 -10.32 -8.40 -2.95
N PHE A 49 -10.12 -8.47 -4.28
CA PHE A 49 -8.83 -8.18 -4.89
C PHE A 49 -8.51 -6.69 -4.85
N LEU A 50 -9.52 -5.84 -5.10
CA LEU A 50 -9.38 -4.40 -4.94
C LEU A 50 -9.10 -4.03 -3.50
N GLU A 51 -9.86 -4.58 -2.56
CA GLU A 51 -9.66 -4.32 -1.13
C GLU A 51 -8.23 -4.70 -0.69
N ALA A 52 -7.77 -5.87 -1.10
CA ALA A 52 -6.43 -6.34 -0.77
C ALA A 52 -5.32 -5.53 -1.48
N THR A 53 -5.59 -5.00 -2.68
CA THR A 53 -4.68 -4.10 -3.39
C THR A 53 -4.63 -2.74 -2.71
N ALA A 54 -5.78 -2.15 -2.41
CA ALA A 54 -5.90 -0.84 -1.79
C ALA A 54 -5.22 -0.82 -0.41
N LYS A 55 -5.49 -1.83 0.41
CA LYS A 55 -4.84 -1.99 1.72
C LYS A 55 -3.32 -2.07 1.58
N GLN A 56 -2.81 -2.90 0.68
CA GLN A 56 -1.37 -3.05 0.48
C GLN A 56 -0.73 -1.77 -0.06
N SER A 57 -1.37 -1.09 -1.02
CA SER A 57 -0.84 0.16 -1.60
C SER A 57 -0.71 1.27 -0.55
N VAL A 58 -1.74 1.47 0.27
CA VAL A 58 -1.73 2.51 1.32
C VAL A 58 -0.76 2.18 2.45
N GLN A 59 -0.47 0.89 2.69
CA GLN A 59 0.53 0.47 3.68
C GLN A 59 1.97 0.57 3.18
N GLU A 60 2.21 0.37 1.89
CA GLU A 60 3.55 0.23 1.32
C GLU A 60 4.13 1.52 0.76
N PHE A 61 3.28 2.41 0.22
CA PHE A 61 3.70 3.62 -0.47
C PHE A 61 3.38 4.90 0.31
N GLY A 62 4.22 5.93 0.14
CA GLY A 62 4.04 7.23 0.77
C GLY A 62 2.79 7.98 0.34
N SER A 63 2.35 7.80 -0.91
CA SER A 63 1.01 8.21 -1.32
C SER A 63 0.44 7.33 -2.42
N THR A 64 -0.87 7.11 -2.41
CA THR A 64 -1.56 6.28 -3.40
C THR A 64 -2.75 7.00 -4.03
N THR A 65 -2.80 7.01 -5.36
CA THR A 65 -3.97 7.51 -6.11
C THR A 65 -4.67 6.37 -6.81
N PHE A 66 -5.95 6.18 -6.52
CA PHE A 66 -6.81 5.20 -7.17
C PHE A 66 -7.54 5.86 -8.35
N LEU A 67 -7.12 5.53 -9.57
CA LEU A 67 -7.68 6.11 -10.79
C LEU A 67 -8.76 5.20 -11.39
N ILE A 68 -10.02 5.63 -11.29
CA ILE A 68 -11.16 4.98 -11.93
C ILE A 68 -11.16 5.37 -13.42
N ALA A 69 -10.80 4.43 -14.28
CA ALA A 69 -10.70 4.61 -15.74
C ALA A 69 -12.06 4.40 -16.41
N ASP A 70 -13.04 5.21 -16.02
CA ASP A 70 -14.42 5.11 -16.47
C ASP A 70 -14.70 5.81 -17.79
N GLU A 71 -14.54 7.12 -17.88
CA GLU A 71 -14.92 7.87 -19.08
C GLU A 71 -14.21 7.30 -20.32
N VAL A 72 -12.90 7.00 -20.24
CA VAL A 72 -12.11 6.41 -21.34
C VAL A 72 -12.64 5.06 -21.85
N TYR A 73 -13.42 4.35 -21.05
CA TYR A 73 -14.06 3.10 -21.45
C TYR A 73 -15.11 3.30 -22.57
N TRP A 74 -15.48 4.55 -22.90
CA TRP A 74 -16.37 4.85 -24.02
C TRP A 74 -15.91 4.26 -25.35
N HIS A 75 -14.59 4.08 -25.56
CA HIS A 75 -14.04 3.43 -26.74
C HIS A 75 -14.43 1.96 -26.86
N ASN A 76 -14.72 1.30 -25.73
CA ASN A 76 -15.08 -0.10 -25.63
C ASN A 76 -16.59 -0.35 -25.63
N LEU A 77 -17.40 0.72 -25.65
CA LEU A 77 -18.85 0.62 -25.77
C LEU A 77 -19.22 0.48 -27.24
N GLN A 78 -20.01 -0.56 -27.55
CA GLN A 78 -20.54 -0.77 -28.89
C GLN A 78 -21.60 0.29 -29.20
N PRO A 79 -21.44 1.12 -30.25
CA PRO A 79 -22.58 1.80 -30.86
C PRO A 79 -23.39 0.78 -31.66
N LYS A 80 -24.66 1.08 -31.90
CA LYS A 80 -25.43 0.38 -32.93
C LYS A 80 -24.87 0.79 -34.30
N ASP A 81 -24.09 -0.07 -34.94
CA ASP A 81 -23.76 -0.08 -36.37
C ASP A 81 -23.22 1.21 -37.03
N THR A 82 -22.44 2.05 -36.33
CA THR A 82 -21.85 3.27 -36.94
C THR A 82 -20.32 3.33 -36.83
N GLU A 83 -19.65 3.32 -37.99
CA GLU A 83 -18.21 3.61 -38.11
C GLU A 83 -17.88 5.08 -37.76
N HIS A 84 -18.85 5.98 -37.90
CA HIS A 84 -18.74 7.40 -37.58
C HIS A 84 -19.78 7.81 -36.55
N LEU A 85 -19.31 8.31 -35.40
CA LEU A 85 -20.18 8.88 -34.38
C LEU A 85 -20.41 10.37 -34.66
N THR A 86 -21.66 10.79 -34.50
CA THR A 86 -21.99 12.20 -34.27
C THR A 86 -21.48 12.65 -32.89
N THR A 87 -21.38 13.97 -32.69
CA THR A 87 -21.01 14.56 -31.39
C THR A 87 -21.93 14.09 -30.26
N ASP A 88 -23.24 14.05 -30.52
CA ASP A 88 -24.23 13.66 -29.51
C ASP A 88 -24.11 12.18 -29.13
N GLU A 89 -23.84 11.29 -30.10
CA GLU A 89 -23.59 9.87 -29.83
C GLU A 89 -22.29 9.67 -29.04
N LEU A 90 -21.24 10.43 -29.34
CA LEU A 90 -20.00 10.40 -28.56
C LEU A 90 -20.25 10.83 -27.11
N VAL A 91 -21.00 11.91 -26.89
CA VAL A 91 -21.37 12.37 -25.55
C VAL A 91 -22.22 11.31 -24.83
N ALA A 92 -23.16 10.68 -25.52
CA ALA A 92 -24.00 9.62 -24.95
C ALA A 92 -23.15 8.41 -24.52
N LEU A 93 -22.17 7.99 -25.32
CA LEU A 93 -21.26 6.89 -24.96
C LEU A 93 -20.37 7.25 -23.77
N LYS A 94 -19.82 8.47 -23.72
CA LYS A 94 -19.05 8.93 -22.56
C LYS A 94 -19.88 8.96 -21.29
N ASN A 95 -21.11 9.46 -21.35
CA ASN A 95 -22.03 9.45 -20.21
C ASN A 95 -22.39 8.02 -19.78
N HIS A 96 -22.58 7.11 -20.73
CA HIS A 96 -22.79 5.70 -20.43
C HIS A 96 -21.57 5.07 -19.74
N ALA A 97 -20.36 5.36 -20.21
CA ALA A 97 -19.12 4.89 -19.59
C ALA A 97 -18.97 5.42 -18.14
N CYS A 98 -19.30 6.69 -17.90
CA CYS A 98 -19.34 7.27 -16.54
C CYS A 98 -20.38 6.58 -15.65
N SER A 99 -21.56 6.24 -16.17
CA SER A 99 -22.58 5.52 -15.40
C SER A 99 -22.15 4.09 -15.04
N LEU A 100 -21.40 3.42 -15.92
CA LEU A 100 -20.75 2.14 -15.58
C LEU A 100 -19.68 2.34 -14.49
N GLY A 101 -18.92 3.44 -14.56
CA GLY A 101 -18.00 3.85 -13.49
C GLY A 101 -18.70 4.08 -12.15
N ASP A 102 -19.88 4.69 -12.15
CA ASP A 102 -20.68 4.90 -10.93
C ASP A 102 -21.12 3.57 -10.31
N THR A 103 -21.56 2.63 -11.16
CA THR A 103 -21.96 1.28 -10.74
C THR A 103 -20.75 0.57 -10.14
N TYR A 104 -19.63 0.54 -10.88
CA TYR A 104 -18.37 -0.04 -10.42
C TYR A 104 -17.94 0.53 -9.07
N PHE A 105 -17.96 1.85 -8.89
CA PHE A 105 -17.57 2.47 -7.62
C PHE A 105 -18.48 2.03 -6.47
N ASN A 106 -19.80 2.06 -6.65
CA ASN A 106 -20.74 1.67 -5.60
C ASN A 106 -20.58 0.19 -5.20
N ASP A 107 -20.40 -0.71 -6.18
CA ASP A 107 -20.18 -2.14 -5.93
C ASP A 107 -18.88 -2.40 -5.14
N ASN A 108 -17.92 -1.49 -5.25
CA ASN A 108 -16.57 -1.64 -4.71
C ASN A 108 -16.24 -0.66 -3.57
N ILE A 109 -17.20 0.17 -3.15
CA ILE A 109 -16.95 1.26 -2.19
C ILE A 109 -16.36 0.76 -0.87
N LYS A 110 -16.71 -0.46 -0.46
CA LYS A 110 -16.18 -1.11 0.74
C LYS A 110 -14.67 -1.24 0.73
N ALA A 111 -14.05 -1.44 -0.44
CA ALA A 111 -12.59 -1.55 -0.55
C ALA A 111 -11.87 -0.28 -0.07
N PHE A 112 -12.52 0.89 -0.19
CA PHE A 112 -11.98 2.17 0.25
C PHE A 112 -12.41 2.52 1.69
N ILE A 113 -13.65 2.23 2.05
CA ILE A 113 -14.17 2.43 3.41
C ILE A 113 -13.36 1.60 4.41
N ASN A 114 -13.00 0.36 4.06
CA ASN A 114 -12.24 -0.54 4.93
C ASN A 114 -10.79 -0.09 5.22
N LEU A 115 -10.32 1.01 4.62
CA LEU A 115 -9.01 1.62 4.91
C LEU A 115 -9.02 2.45 6.21
N PHE A 116 -10.21 2.74 6.75
CA PHE A 116 -10.43 3.48 7.99
C PHE A 116 -10.77 2.55 9.16
N ASP A 117 -10.72 3.06 10.39
CA ASP A 117 -11.23 2.36 11.56
C ASP A 117 -12.77 2.20 11.54
N LEU A 118 -13.30 1.30 12.39
CA LEU A 118 -14.72 0.96 12.40
C LEU A 118 -15.63 2.16 12.67
N GLU A 119 -15.25 3.06 13.58
CA GLU A 119 -16.04 4.26 13.89
C GLU A 119 -16.17 5.17 12.66
N THR A 120 -15.06 5.38 11.97
CA THR A 120 -15.01 6.17 10.74
C THR A 120 -15.81 5.49 9.63
N GLN A 121 -15.76 4.16 9.51
CA GLN A 121 -16.54 3.43 8.53
C GLN A 121 -18.04 3.64 8.70
N GLU A 122 -18.54 3.60 9.94
CA GLU A 122 -19.95 3.84 10.27
C GLU A 122 -20.34 5.28 9.93
N LYS A 123 -19.51 6.26 10.32
CA LYS A 123 -19.71 7.69 9.99
C LYS A 123 -19.78 7.93 8.48
N LEU A 124 -18.82 7.39 7.72
CA LEU A 124 -18.78 7.51 6.27
C LEU A 124 -20.04 6.90 5.64
N SER A 125 -20.43 5.70 6.07
CA SER A 125 -21.62 5.01 5.55
C SER A 125 -22.89 5.84 5.74
N ALA A 126 -23.05 6.50 6.88
CA ALA A 126 -24.18 7.38 7.15
C ALA A 126 -24.18 8.64 6.26
N LEU A 127 -23.02 9.28 6.07
CA LEU A 127 -22.88 10.48 5.25
C LEU A 127 -23.17 10.23 3.76
N MET A 128 -22.96 9.00 3.29
CA MET A 128 -23.00 8.64 1.87
C MET A 128 -24.35 8.09 1.37
N GLN A 129 -25.33 7.87 2.26
CA GLN A 129 -26.54 7.09 1.95
C GLN A 129 -27.34 7.62 0.74
N ASN A 130 -27.34 8.94 0.50
CA ASN A 130 -28.04 9.58 -0.62
C ASN A 130 -27.12 10.42 -1.51
N SER A 131 -25.81 10.27 -1.37
CA SER A 131 -24.83 11.04 -2.12
C SER A 131 -24.60 10.45 -3.51
N SER A 132 -24.37 11.32 -4.49
CA SER A 132 -23.81 10.95 -5.79
C SER A 132 -22.42 10.33 -5.63
N VAL A 133 -21.94 9.62 -6.66
CA VAL A 133 -20.61 9.00 -6.62
C VAL A 133 -19.49 10.03 -6.44
N ASP A 134 -19.57 11.17 -7.12
CA ASP A 134 -18.56 12.23 -6.96
C ASP A 134 -18.57 12.82 -5.54
N GLU A 135 -19.75 12.97 -4.92
CA GLU A 135 -19.85 13.38 -3.51
C GLU A 135 -19.28 12.33 -2.56
N LYS A 136 -19.56 11.04 -2.79
CA LYS A 136 -18.99 9.93 -2.00
C LYS A 136 -17.47 9.91 -2.07
N ILE A 137 -16.90 10.04 -3.27
CA ILE A 137 -15.45 10.15 -3.48
C ILE A 137 -14.89 11.35 -2.72
N ASN A 138 -15.53 12.51 -2.82
CA ASN A 138 -15.10 13.72 -2.10
C ASN A 138 -15.17 13.55 -0.58
N ILE A 139 -16.20 12.89 -0.05
CA ILE A 139 -16.33 12.59 1.38
C ILE A 139 -15.18 11.68 1.84
N ILE A 140 -14.90 10.61 1.10
CA ILE A 140 -13.81 9.67 1.41
C ILE A 140 -12.45 10.37 1.35
N ASN A 141 -12.16 11.13 0.28
CA ASN A 141 -10.89 11.83 0.13
C ASN A 141 -10.68 12.87 1.23
N LYS A 142 -11.73 13.61 1.63
CA LYS A 142 -11.66 14.55 2.77
C LYS A 142 -11.33 13.83 4.08
N GLU A 143 -11.98 12.70 4.34
CA GLU A 143 -11.69 11.92 5.54
C GLU A 143 -10.27 11.33 5.51
N ALA A 144 -9.80 10.88 4.34
CA ALA A 144 -8.43 10.43 4.15
C ALA A 144 -7.42 11.53 4.52
N ILE A 145 -7.63 12.77 4.05
CA ILE A 145 -6.82 13.94 4.41
C ILE A 145 -6.89 14.21 5.92
N ASN A 146 -8.09 14.23 6.51
CA ASN A 146 -8.27 14.53 7.93
C ASN A 146 -7.55 13.53 8.84
N GLN A 147 -7.50 12.26 8.44
CA GLN A 147 -6.82 11.20 9.17
C GLN A 147 -5.38 10.95 8.72
N GLN A 148 -4.85 11.80 7.84
CA GLN A 148 -3.51 11.65 7.27
C GLN A 148 -3.29 10.27 6.62
N LYS A 149 -4.37 9.68 6.09
CA LYS A 149 -4.30 8.51 5.22
C LYS A 149 -3.87 9.04 3.85
N HIS A 150 -2.63 8.77 3.46
CA HIS A 150 -2.03 9.31 2.24
C HIS A 150 -2.58 8.67 0.96
N PHE A 151 -3.89 8.75 0.73
CA PHE A 151 -4.51 8.27 -0.50
C PHE A 151 -5.64 9.18 -0.99
N GLU A 152 -5.91 9.07 -2.29
CA GLU A 152 -7.07 9.70 -2.92
C GLU A 152 -7.68 8.79 -3.98
N ILE A 153 -8.95 9.01 -4.27
CA ILE A 153 -9.70 8.37 -5.35
C ILE A 153 -10.03 9.44 -6.38
N VAL A 154 -9.74 9.17 -7.65
CA VAL A 154 -9.90 10.13 -8.75
C VAL A 154 -10.57 9.43 -9.93
N ARG A 155 -11.53 10.10 -10.56
CA ARG A 155 -12.15 9.64 -11.81
C ARG A 155 -11.38 10.13 -13.03
N TRP A 156 -11.52 9.45 -14.16
CA TRP A 156 -10.79 9.78 -15.39
C TRP A 156 -10.92 11.25 -15.81
N LYS A 157 -12.14 11.77 -15.75
CA LYS A 157 -12.43 13.17 -16.07
C LYS A 157 -11.64 14.14 -15.20
N THR A 158 -11.68 13.95 -13.88
CA THR A 158 -10.92 14.76 -12.92
C THR A 158 -9.42 14.61 -13.14
N TRP A 159 -8.93 13.38 -13.31
CA TRP A 159 -7.53 13.08 -13.56
C TRP A 159 -6.98 13.81 -14.78
N THR A 160 -7.74 13.87 -15.87
CA THR A 160 -7.31 14.53 -17.11
C THR A 160 -7.55 16.05 -17.10
N GLN A 161 -8.36 16.59 -16.17
CA GLN A 161 -8.65 18.02 -16.04
C GLN A 161 -7.79 18.74 -15.00
N GLN A 162 -7.24 18.01 -14.03
CA GLN A 162 -6.35 18.54 -13.01
C GLN A 162 -5.10 19.17 -13.66
N GLN A 163 -4.92 20.47 -13.43
CA GLN A 163 -3.69 21.16 -13.81
C GLN A 163 -2.50 20.63 -13.00
N VAL A 164 -1.35 20.51 -13.66
CA VAL A 164 -0.09 20.28 -12.97
C VAL A 164 0.49 21.65 -12.62
N GLN A 165 0.10 22.18 -11.46
CA GLN A 165 0.32 23.59 -11.07
C GLN A 165 1.80 23.99 -11.17
N ASP A 166 2.71 23.14 -10.69
CA ASP A 166 4.15 23.43 -10.71
C ASP A 166 4.79 23.42 -12.10
N LYS A 167 4.08 22.89 -13.11
CA LYS A 167 4.57 22.75 -14.49
C LYS A 167 3.80 23.60 -15.50
N ASN A 168 2.83 24.41 -15.04
CA ASN A 168 1.96 25.25 -15.88
C ASN A 168 1.39 24.50 -17.10
N PHE A 169 1.07 23.21 -16.93
CA PHE A 169 0.64 22.33 -18.00
C PHE A 169 -0.86 22.01 -17.88
N ASP A 170 -1.60 22.28 -18.97
CA ASP A 170 -3.04 22.02 -19.08
C ASP A 170 -3.28 20.92 -20.13
N TYR A 171 -3.48 19.69 -19.65
CA TYR A 171 -3.66 18.54 -20.53
C TYR A 171 -4.85 18.70 -21.47
N GLN A 172 -5.95 19.34 -21.05
CA GLN A 172 -7.13 19.47 -21.90
C GLN A 172 -6.85 20.36 -23.13
N LYS A 173 -5.97 21.35 -22.97
CA LYS A 173 -5.55 22.22 -24.08
C LYS A 173 -4.50 21.55 -24.97
N GLU A 174 -3.63 20.73 -24.38
CA GLU A 174 -2.47 20.16 -25.08
C GLU A 174 -2.73 18.74 -25.63
N LYS A 175 -3.79 18.05 -25.21
CA LYS A 175 -4.09 16.66 -25.63
C LYS A 175 -4.18 16.46 -27.14
N GLY A 176 -4.65 17.46 -27.90
CA GLY A 176 -4.72 17.39 -29.36
C GLY A 176 -3.34 17.29 -30.00
N LYS A 177 -2.42 18.18 -29.59
CA LYS A 177 -1.02 18.18 -30.04
C LYS A 177 -0.28 16.94 -29.56
N LEU A 178 -0.53 16.47 -28.32
CA LEU A 178 0.00 15.20 -27.84
C LEU A 178 -0.49 14.03 -28.71
N ALA A 179 -1.77 13.97 -29.06
CA ALA A 179 -2.33 12.93 -29.92
C ALA A 179 -1.70 12.94 -31.34
N GLU A 180 -1.38 14.12 -31.88
CA GLU A 180 -0.67 14.25 -33.17
C GLU A 180 0.72 13.58 -33.15
N LEU A 181 1.42 13.58 -32.00
CA LEU A 181 2.69 12.87 -31.85
C LEU A 181 2.53 11.36 -32.00
N TYR A 182 1.41 10.78 -31.54
CA TYR A 182 1.14 9.35 -31.73
C TYR A 182 0.87 8.98 -33.19
N SER A 183 0.61 9.96 -34.05
CA SER A 183 0.48 9.73 -35.50
C SER A 183 1.78 10.03 -36.27
N SER A 184 2.62 10.93 -35.76
CA SER A 184 3.81 11.44 -36.47
C SER A 184 5.13 10.84 -36.01
N VAL A 185 5.20 10.26 -34.80
CA VAL A 185 6.40 9.60 -34.28
C VAL A 185 6.29 8.10 -34.51
N ASP A 186 7.16 7.54 -35.36
CA ASP A 186 7.14 6.13 -35.78
C ASP A 186 7.06 5.14 -34.63
N SER A 187 7.85 5.35 -33.56
CA SER A 187 7.86 4.44 -32.41
C SER A 187 6.56 4.45 -31.62
N LEU A 188 5.90 5.60 -31.51
CA LEU A 188 4.61 5.72 -30.85
C LEU A 188 3.52 5.11 -31.74
N SER A 189 3.42 5.57 -32.99
CA SER A 189 2.44 5.12 -33.97
C SER A 189 2.46 3.60 -34.18
N THR A 190 3.64 3.02 -34.42
CA THR A 190 3.79 1.57 -34.62
C THR A 190 3.37 0.77 -33.38
N SER A 191 3.63 1.28 -32.18
CA SER A 191 3.24 0.60 -30.95
C SER A 191 1.72 0.58 -30.75
N ILE A 192 1.05 1.69 -31.08
CA ILE A 192 -0.42 1.80 -31.06
C ILE A 192 -1.02 0.84 -32.08
N ASP A 193 -0.54 0.87 -33.32
CA ASP A 193 -1.08 0.06 -34.41
C ASP A 193 -0.99 -1.44 -34.12
N ASN A 194 0.15 -1.90 -33.62
CA ASN A 194 0.36 -3.29 -33.25
C ASN A 194 -0.57 -3.73 -32.11
N ALA A 195 -0.66 -2.93 -31.04
CA ALA A 195 -1.53 -3.26 -29.91
C ALA A 195 -3.01 -3.20 -30.31
N ALA A 196 -3.43 -2.19 -31.06
CA ALA A 196 -4.79 -2.01 -31.54
C ALA A 196 -5.25 -3.18 -32.42
N LYS A 197 -4.38 -3.70 -33.30
CA LYS A 197 -4.68 -4.88 -34.11
C LYS A 197 -4.97 -6.11 -33.25
N VAL A 198 -4.15 -6.35 -32.23
CA VAL A 198 -4.36 -7.47 -31.29
C VAL A 198 -5.69 -7.34 -30.54
N PHE A 199 -6.07 -6.13 -30.14
CA PHE A 199 -7.38 -5.89 -29.51
C PHE A 199 -8.54 -6.08 -30.50
N ALA A 200 -8.41 -5.55 -31.71
CA ALA A 200 -9.42 -5.69 -32.76
C ALA A 200 -9.67 -7.15 -33.15
N ASP A 201 -8.61 -7.94 -33.26
CA ASP A 201 -8.70 -9.37 -33.56
C ASP A 201 -9.51 -10.16 -32.53
N ARG A 202 -9.44 -9.76 -31.24
CA ARG A 202 -10.21 -10.38 -30.16
C ARG A 202 -11.69 -10.04 -30.23
N HIS A 203 -12.03 -8.82 -30.66
CA HIS A 203 -13.39 -8.31 -30.67
C HIS A 203 -14.03 -8.30 -32.07
N LYS A 204 -13.38 -8.80 -33.11
CA LYS A 204 -13.90 -8.74 -34.50
C LYS A 204 -15.29 -9.34 -34.70
N LYS A 205 -15.73 -10.24 -33.82
CA LYS A 205 -17.10 -10.81 -33.84
C LYS A 205 -18.17 -9.87 -33.27
N GLU A 206 -17.75 -8.79 -32.62
CA GLU A 206 -18.56 -7.85 -31.85
C GLU A 206 -18.70 -6.49 -32.56
N GLY A 207 -18.80 -6.47 -33.89
CA GLY A 207 -18.91 -5.22 -34.67
C GLY A 207 -17.89 -5.06 -35.81
N GLY A 208 -17.07 -6.08 -36.08
CA GLY A 208 -16.13 -6.10 -37.20
C GLY A 208 -14.74 -5.55 -36.86
N GLU A 209 -13.73 -6.03 -37.60
CA GLU A 209 -12.32 -5.69 -37.37
C GLU A 209 -12.04 -4.19 -37.56
N ALA A 210 -12.62 -3.55 -38.58
CA ALA A 210 -12.39 -2.14 -38.90
C ALA A 210 -12.82 -1.20 -37.76
N LEU A 211 -14.04 -1.40 -37.24
CA LEU A 211 -14.57 -0.65 -36.11
C LEU A 211 -13.65 -0.80 -34.88
N TRP A 212 -13.35 -2.03 -34.49
CA TRP A 212 -12.54 -2.29 -33.31
C TRP A 212 -11.09 -1.84 -33.45
N LEU A 213 -10.53 -1.87 -34.65
CA LEU A 213 -9.21 -1.31 -34.91
C LEU A 213 -9.21 0.20 -34.68
N MET A 214 -10.18 0.92 -35.26
CA MET A 214 -10.33 2.37 -35.06
C MET A 214 -10.52 2.71 -33.57
N ARG A 215 -11.41 2.00 -32.87
CA ARG A 215 -11.67 2.21 -31.43
C ARG A 215 -10.45 1.92 -30.57
N SER A 216 -9.76 0.81 -30.83
CA SER A 216 -8.57 0.44 -30.06
C SER A 216 -7.44 1.45 -30.27
N LYS A 217 -7.27 1.99 -31.49
CA LYS A 217 -6.33 3.09 -31.75
C LYS A 217 -6.70 4.36 -30.98
N GLY A 218 -7.99 4.72 -30.98
CA GLY A 218 -8.52 5.86 -30.21
C GLY A 218 -8.27 5.70 -28.71
N TYR A 219 -8.64 4.55 -28.16
CA TYR A 219 -8.43 4.19 -26.76
C TYR A 219 -6.97 4.32 -26.35
N LEU A 220 -6.05 3.68 -27.08
CA LEU A 220 -4.64 3.67 -26.73
C LEU A 220 -3.98 5.04 -26.92
N THR A 221 -4.42 5.83 -27.91
CA THR A 221 -3.94 7.22 -28.13
C THR A 221 -4.43 8.17 -27.03
N GLU A 222 -5.61 7.94 -26.46
CA GLU A 222 -6.14 8.72 -25.33
C GLU A 222 -5.52 8.28 -24.00
N GLU A 223 -5.43 6.97 -23.76
CA GLU A 223 -5.02 6.39 -22.48
C GLU A 223 -3.50 6.50 -22.25
N SER A 224 -2.68 6.23 -23.27
CA SER A 224 -1.22 6.20 -23.10
C SER A 224 -0.65 7.51 -22.55
N PRO A 225 -0.92 8.69 -23.13
CA PRO A 225 -0.45 9.94 -22.54
C PRO A 225 -1.18 10.29 -21.23
N ALA A 226 -2.47 9.99 -21.09
CA ALA A 226 -3.20 10.27 -19.87
C ALA A 226 -2.64 9.49 -18.66
N VAL A 227 -2.22 8.24 -18.84
CA VAL A 227 -1.64 7.42 -17.76
C VAL A 227 -0.17 7.72 -17.58
N VAL A 228 0.62 7.63 -18.66
CA VAL A 228 2.08 7.64 -18.57
C VAL A 228 2.60 9.07 -18.53
N TYR A 229 2.22 9.92 -19.48
CA TYR A 229 2.75 11.28 -19.55
C TYR A 229 2.29 12.13 -18.35
N LEU A 230 0.99 12.10 -17.99
CA LEU A 230 0.52 12.80 -16.78
C LEU A 230 1.06 12.18 -15.50
N GLY A 231 1.20 10.86 -15.44
CA GLY A 231 1.83 10.18 -14.31
C GLY A 231 3.26 10.68 -14.07
N ALA A 232 4.05 10.80 -15.14
CA ALA A 232 5.41 11.34 -15.08
C ALA A 232 5.41 12.82 -14.66
N LEU A 233 4.54 13.63 -15.24
CA LEU A 233 4.42 15.05 -14.87
C LEU A 233 4.06 15.23 -13.40
N ARG A 234 3.27 14.33 -12.82
CA ARG A 234 2.88 14.32 -11.40
C ARG A 234 3.81 13.51 -10.49
N GLU A 235 4.92 13.06 -11.06
CA GLU A 235 6.03 12.42 -10.35
C GLU A 235 5.66 11.11 -9.67
N TYR A 236 4.81 10.32 -10.33
CA TYR A 236 4.52 8.96 -9.89
C TYR A 236 5.72 8.05 -10.11
N ASN A 237 6.12 7.35 -9.05
CA ASN A 237 7.18 6.35 -9.10
C ASN A 237 6.67 5.01 -9.62
N PHE A 238 5.41 4.69 -9.31
CA PHE A 238 4.83 3.37 -9.60
C PHE A 238 3.47 3.47 -10.28
N ILE A 239 3.22 2.53 -11.20
CA ILE A 239 1.88 2.23 -11.69
C ILE A 239 1.55 0.79 -11.27
N ILE A 240 0.41 0.60 -10.59
CA ILE A 240 -0.06 -0.70 -10.13
C ILE A 240 -1.25 -1.12 -10.98
N TYR A 241 -1.13 -2.25 -11.67
CA TYR A 241 -2.21 -2.81 -12.49
C TYR A 241 -2.12 -4.34 -12.61
N PRO A 242 -3.23 -5.09 -12.54
CA PRO A 242 -3.25 -6.55 -12.70
C PRO A 242 -3.16 -6.98 -14.18
N GLY A 243 -2.21 -6.43 -14.92
CA GLY A 243 -1.93 -6.71 -16.32
C GLY A 243 -0.47 -6.41 -16.65
N ASP A 244 0.02 -6.94 -17.76
CA ASP A 244 1.35 -6.57 -18.25
C ASP A 244 1.32 -5.13 -18.76
N LYS A 245 2.44 -4.42 -18.62
CA LYS A 245 2.59 -3.09 -19.20
C LYS A 245 2.45 -3.20 -20.72
N LEU A 246 1.48 -2.46 -21.28
CA LEU A 246 1.27 -2.45 -22.73
C LEU A 246 2.46 -1.79 -23.44
N LEU A 247 2.78 -2.30 -24.64
CA LEU A 247 3.87 -1.73 -25.44
C LEU A 247 3.70 -0.23 -25.73
N PRO A 248 2.49 0.29 -26.05
CA PRO A 248 2.23 1.72 -26.11
C PRO A 248 2.69 2.49 -24.87
N PHE A 249 2.37 2.01 -23.67
CA PHE A 249 2.79 2.68 -22.43
C PHE A 249 4.30 2.71 -22.27
N GLN A 250 4.98 1.62 -22.65
CA GLN A 250 6.44 1.60 -22.65
C GLN A 250 7.01 2.62 -23.64
N LYS A 251 6.46 2.71 -24.86
CA LYS A 251 6.94 3.65 -25.88
C LYS A 251 6.62 5.10 -25.56
N THR A 252 5.49 5.37 -24.91
CA THR A 252 5.20 6.68 -24.31
C THR A 252 6.25 7.05 -23.27
N GLN A 253 6.59 6.13 -22.36
CA GLN A 253 7.61 6.38 -21.35
C GLN A 253 8.99 6.63 -21.97
N ASP A 254 9.42 5.75 -22.88
CA ASP A 254 10.72 5.84 -23.57
C ASP A 254 10.88 7.16 -24.36
N HIS A 255 9.77 7.69 -24.88
CA HIS A 255 9.77 8.88 -25.72
C HIS A 255 9.75 10.18 -24.90
N PHE A 256 8.85 10.28 -23.91
CA PHE A 256 8.63 11.54 -23.21
C PHE A 256 9.50 11.72 -21.96
N ILE A 257 9.98 10.64 -21.32
CA ILE A 257 10.80 10.75 -20.10
C ILE A 257 12.25 10.52 -20.45
N VAL A 258 13.04 11.59 -20.43
CA VAL A 258 14.44 11.56 -20.85
C VAL A 258 15.36 12.00 -19.72
N ARG A 259 16.60 11.51 -19.77
CA ARG A 259 17.62 11.95 -18.82
C ARG A 259 17.99 13.39 -19.14
N LYS A 260 17.97 14.27 -18.13
CA LYS A 260 18.47 15.64 -18.25
C LYS A 260 19.94 15.60 -18.65
N SER A 261 20.29 16.24 -19.76
CA SER A 261 21.69 16.33 -20.19
C SER A 261 22.40 17.31 -19.26
N SER A 262 23.33 16.84 -18.44
CA SER A 262 24.21 17.72 -17.68
C SER A 262 25.03 18.55 -18.67
N SER A 263 24.75 19.85 -18.76
CA SER A 263 25.40 20.79 -19.70
C SER A 263 26.90 21.00 -19.44
N ASP A 264 27.49 20.35 -18.44
CA ASP A 264 28.82 20.71 -17.94
C ASP A 264 29.96 19.80 -18.44
N THR A 265 29.68 18.81 -19.29
CA THR A 265 30.74 18.09 -20.02
C THR A 265 30.34 17.87 -21.47
N ALA A 266 30.58 18.89 -22.29
CA ALA A 266 30.78 18.70 -23.72
C ALA A 266 31.85 17.61 -23.89
N ALA A 267 31.48 16.50 -24.53
CA ALA A 267 32.28 15.30 -24.77
C ALA A 267 32.39 14.28 -23.62
N SER A 268 31.29 13.61 -23.27
CA SER A 268 31.30 12.15 -23.10
C SER A 268 29.88 11.56 -22.97
N SER A 269 29.44 10.86 -24.02
CA SER A 269 28.61 9.66 -23.98
C SER A 269 27.44 9.56 -22.97
N SER A 270 26.40 10.39 -23.11
CA SER A 270 25.04 10.01 -22.70
C SER A 270 24.29 9.46 -23.92
N ALA A 271 24.42 8.15 -24.15
CA ALA A 271 23.58 7.47 -25.12
C ALA A 271 22.10 7.70 -24.74
N PRO A 272 21.24 8.17 -25.65
CA PRO A 272 19.82 8.20 -25.38
C PRO A 272 19.34 6.78 -25.08
N ILE A 273 18.39 6.62 -24.16
CA ILE A 273 17.71 5.33 -23.90
C ILE A 273 17.10 4.77 -25.20
N ASN A 274 16.90 5.64 -26.21
CA ASN A 274 16.52 5.28 -27.56
C ASN A 274 17.48 5.91 -28.61
N PRO A 275 18.25 5.13 -29.40
CA PRO A 275 19.19 5.62 -30.40
C PRO A 275 18.55 6.42 -31.55
N ASN A 276 17.21 6.47 -31.64
CA ASN A 276 16.49 7.18 -32.69
C ASN A 276 16.16 8.64 -32.37
N ILE A 277 16.51 9.17 -31.19
CA ILE A 277 16.28 10.58 -30.86
C ILE A 277 17.48 11.39 -31.37
N GLN A 278 17.30 12.11 -32.49
CA GLN A 278 18.36 12.98 -33.02
C GLN A 278 18.63 14.16 -32.07
N PRO A 279 19.90 14.37 -31.63
CA PRO A 279 20.25 15.35 -30.60
C PRO A 279 20.22 16.83 -31.06
N ASN A 280 19.87 17.11 -32.32
CA ASN A 280 19.99 18.45 -32.91
C ASN A 280 18.65 19.09 -33.30
N SER A 281 17.65 18.98 -32.43
CA SER A 281 16.41 19.76 -32.56
C SER A 281 16.20 20.58 -31.30
N SER A 282 16.23 21.90 -31.46
CA SER A 282 15.66 22.87 -30.52
C SER A 282 14.40 22.32 -29.84
N ALA A 283 14.44 22.17 -28.51
CA ALA A 283 13.33 21.84 -27.61
C ALA A 283 12.21 21.01 -28.26
N GLN A 284 12.37 19.69 -28.33
CA GLN A 284 11.22 18.83 -28.65
C GLN A 284 10.11 19.13 -27.62
N PRO A 285 8.94 19.58 -28.07
CA PRO A 285 7.86 19.94 -27.16
C PRO A 285 7.47 18.67 -26.38
N TYR A 286 7.09 18.85 -25.11
CA TYR A 286 6.63 17.77 -24.21
C TYR A 286 7.70 16.79 -23.70
N LEU A 287 9.00 17.03 -23.87
CA LEU A 287 9.98 16.23 -23.12
C LEU A 287 9.93 16.55 -21.62
N ILE A 288 9.95 15.50 -20.81
CA ILE A 288 10.09 15.55 -19.35
C ILE A 288 11.53 15.15 -19.02
N GLU A 289 12.38 16.14 -18.83
CA GLU A 289 13.77 15.95 -18.46
C GLU A 289 13.90 15.71 -16.95
N VAL A 290 14.46 14.57 -16.56
CA VAL A 290 14.68 14.19 -15.16
C VAL A 290 16.08 13.60 -14.97
N GLU A 291 16.64 13.71 -13.77
CA GLU A 291 17.97 13.16 -13.48
C GLU A 291 18.02 11.62 -13.55
N HIS A 292 16.93 10.98 -13.11
CA HIS A 292 16.83 9.52 -12.97
C HIS A 292 15.51 8.99 -13.55
N PRO A 293 15.40 8.86 -14.90
CA PRO A 293 14.18 8.37 -15.55
C PRO A 293 13.68 7.02 -15.03
N GLN A 294 14.59 6.16 -14.58
CA GLN A 294 14.29 4.81 -14.05
C GLN A 294 13.53 4.81 -12.72
N LEU A 295 13.34 5.98 -12.08
CA LEU A 295 12.55 6.12 -10.85
C LEU A 295 11.07 6.39 -11.11
N PHE A 296 10.68 6.61 -12.37
CA PHE A 296 9.32 7.00 -12.74
C PHE A 296 8.56 5.83 -13.37
N LEU A 297 7.29 5.69 -12.97
CA LEU A 297 6.31 4.80 -13.57
C LEU A 297 6.74 3.32 -13.67
N ASN A 298 7.47 2.84 -12.68
CA ASN A 298 7.81 1.43 -12.54
C ASN A 298 6.53 0.60 -12.42
N TRP A 299 6.37 -0.38 -13.31
CA TRP A 299 5.13 -1.13 -13.43
C TRP A 299 5.08 -2.30 -12.45
N LEU A 300 4.05 -2.33 -11.61
CA LEU A 300 3.87 -3.31 -10.57
C LEU A 300 2.58 -4.10 -10.78
N GLN A 301 2.68 -5.41 -10.63
CA GLN A 301 1.55 -6.34 -10.68
C GLN A 301 1.23 -6.85 -9.27
N PRO A 302 -0.04 -6.78 -8.83
CA PRO A 302 -0.45 -7.42 -7.60
C PRO A 302 -0.44 -8.95 -7.76
N VAL A 303 0.11 -9.62 -6.74
CA VAL A 303 0.07 -11.07 -6.57
C VAL A 303 -0.55 -11.37 -5.22
N PHE A 304 -1.61 -12.16 -5.24
CA PHE A 304 -2.46 -12.47 -4.10
C PHE A 304 -2.15 -13.86 -3.55
N THR A 305 -2.14 -13.98 -2.24
CA THR A 305 -2.02 -15.24 -1.53
C THR A 305 -3.25 -15.43 -0.65
N ARG A 306 -4.02 -16.47 -0.95
CA ARG A 306 -5.18 -16.92 -0.19
C ARG A 306 -4.77 -17.82 0.97
N GLY A 307 -5.59 -17.80 2.02
CA GLY A 307 -5.42 -18.68 3.16
C GLY A 307 -5.78 -20.15 2.90
N ILE A 308 -5.97 -20.88 4.00
CA ILE A 308 -6.56 -22.21 4.00
C ILE A 308 -8.07 -22.01 4.18
N SER A 309 -8.88 -22.67 3.34
CA SER A 309 -10.34 -22.60 3.48
C SER A 309 -10.77 -23.30 4.77
N THR A 310 -11.62 -22.66 5.57
CA THR A 310 -12.21 -23.22 6.79
C THR A 310 -13.04 -24.47 6.50
N GLU A 311 -13.69 -24.56 5.33
CA GLU A 311 -14.46 -25.76 4.93
C GLU A 311 -13.58 -27.02 4.82
N VAL A 312 -12.31 -26.87 4.40
CA VAL A 312 -11.36 -27.99 4.29
C VAL A 312 -10.75 -28.34 5.65
N ALA A 313 -10.65 -27.37 6.56
CA ALA A 313 -10.17 -27.60 7.92
C ALA A 313 -11.19 -28.40 8.75
N GLU A 314 -12.48 -28.11 8.59
CA GLU A 314 -13.56 -28.81 9.30
C GLU A 314 -13.76 -30.25 8.80
N THR A 315 -13.63 -30.52 7.50
CA THR A 315 -13.71 -31.90 6.98
C THR A 315 -12.50 -32.75 7.36
N LYS A 316 -11.29 -32.18 7.45
CA LYS A 316 -10.12 -32.91 7.96
C LYS A 316 -10.22 -33.19 9.46
N ALA A 317 -10.71 -32.24 10.25
CA ALA A 317 -10.95 -32.43 11.67
C ALA A 317 -12.02 -33.51 11.94
N ALA A 318 -13.09 -33.56 11.13
CA ALA A 318 -14.12 -34.58 11.22
C ALA A 318 -13.64 -35.97 10.76
N SER A 319 -12.67 -36.07 9.85
CA SER A 319 -12.12 -37.36 9.38
C SER A 319 -11.09 -38.01 10.32
N HIS A 320 -10.68 -37.32 11.39
CA HIS A 320 -9.79 -37.84 12.43
C HIS A 320 -10.48 -38.12 13.77
N THR A 321 -11.82 -38.12 13.80
CA THR A 321 -12.63 -38.43 15.00
C THR A 321 -13.38 -39.76 14.89
N VAL A 322 -12.73 -40.79 14.33
CA VAL A 322 -13.15 -42.19 14.52
C VAL A 322 -12.00 -42.97 15.17
N SER A 323 -11.81 -42.75 16.47
CA SER A 323 -11.18 -43.73 17.37
C SER A 323 -11.51 -43.38 18.82
N GLU A 324 -12.31 -44.24 19.43
CA GLU A 324 -12.56 -44.46 20.86
C GLU A 324 -12.57 -43.23 21.80
N SER A 325 -13.80 -42.81 22.13
CA SER A 325 -14.11 -41.93 23.25
C SER A 325 -13.77 -42.55 24.62
N PRO A 326 -12.98 -41.88 25.49
CA PRO A 326 -13.10 -42.01 26.94
C PRO A 326 -14.23 -41.10 27.48
N PRO A 327 -14.71 -41.31 28.71
CA PRO A 327 -15.87 -40.59 29.26
C PRO A 327 -15.55 -39.10 29.49
N PRO A 328 -16.59 -38.24 29.57
CA PRO A 328 -16.42 -36.80 29.60
C PRO A 328 -15.80 -36.36 30.94
N ILE A 329 -14.62 -35.74 30.87
CA ILE A 329 -14.06 -34.97 31.97
C ILE A 329 -14.67 -33.56 31.87
N SER A 330 -15.52 -33.23 32.84
CA SER A 330 -15.95 -31.86 33.10
C SER A 330 -14.74 -31.02 33.51
N VAL A 331 -14.32 -30.09 32.65
CA VAL A 331 -13.28 -29.11 32.98
C VAL A 331 -13.97 -27.82 33.43
N SER A 332 -13.77 -27.47 34.69
CA SER A 332 -14.21 -26.23 35.31
C SER A 332 -13.41 -25.03 34.79
N GLU A 333 -14.04 -23.85 34.80
CA GLU A 333 -13.55 -22.55 34.32
C GLU A 333 -12.34 -21.96 35.09
N GLU A 334 -11.67 -22.71 35.98
CA GLU A 334 -10.65 -22.16 36.89
C GLU A 334 -9.19 -22.25 36.40
N ALA A 335 -8.92 -22.69 35.16
CA ALA A 335 -7.54 -22.93 34.70
C ALA A 335 -6.86 -21.75 33.95
N SER A 336 -7.46 -20.57 33.83
CA SER A 336 -6.97 -19.55 32.87
C SER A 336 -5.85 -18.63 33.40
N ILE A 337 -5.71 -18.41 34.71
CA ILE A 337 -4.71 -17.46 35.25
C ILE A 337 -3.38 -18.17 35.51
N ASP A 338 -3.41 -19.38 36.05
CA ASP A 338 -2.18 -20.12 36.39
C ASP A 338 -1.37 -20.48 35.12
N ALA A 339 -2.06 -20.75 34.01
CA ALA A 339 -1.44 -20.96 32.70
C ALA A 339 -0.81 -19.69 32.13
N LEU A 340 -1.46 -18.53 32.32
CA LEU A 340 -0.95 -17.23 31.88
C LEU A 340 0.29 -16.84 32.69
N THR A 341 0.23 -16.98 34.03
CA THR A 341 1.33 -16.70 34.95
C THR A 341 2.54 -17.60 34.67
N LYS A 342 2.33 -18.89 34.41
CA LYS A 342 3.42 -19.82 34.00
C LYS A 342 4.06 -19.40 32.68
N THR A 343 3.25 -18.95 31.72
CA THR A 343 3.74 -18.50 30.40
C THR A 343 4.61 -17.25 30.55
N VAL A 344 4.15 -16.24 31.30
CA VAL A 344 4.92 -15.01 31.50
C VAL A 344 6.17 -15.24 32.35
N LEU A 345 6.11 -16.08 33.38
CA LEU A 345 7.31 -16.45 34.17
C LEU A 345 8.34 -17.23 33.34
N SER A 346 7.89 -18.08 32.42
CA SER A 346 8.79 -18.79 31.50
C SER A 346 9.51 -17.83 30.53
N PHE A 347 8.81 -16.79 30.08
CA PHE A 347 9.36 -15.72 29.24
C PHE A 347 10.42 -14.90 29.99
N ILE A 348 10.10 -14.46 31.22
CA ILE A 348 11.04 -13.70 32.05
C ILE A 348 12.32 -14.52 32.29
N LYS A 349 12.20 -15.81 32.61
CA LYS A 349 13.38 -16.69 32.80
C LYS A 349 14.23 -16.79 31.54
N LYS A 350 13.60 -16.89 30.36
CA LYS A 350 14.29 -17.01 29.07
C LYS A 350 15.05 -15.74 28.68
N GLU A 351 14.47 -14.56 28.88
CA GLU A 351 15.08 -13.28 28.48
C GLU A 351 16.09 -12.74 29.50
N THR A 352 15.91 -13.09 30.79
CA THR A 352 16.77 -12.52 31.85
C THR A 352 18.01 -13.34 32.17
N ASN A 353 18.12 -14.60 31.71
CA ASN A 353 19.17 -15.57 32.12
C ASN A 353 19.30 -15.71 33.66
N LEU A 354 18.20 -15.53 34.40
CA LEU A 354 18.16 -15.72 35.85
C LEU A 354 18.03 -17.20 36.21
N GLU A 355 19.10 -17.97 36.00
CA GLU A 355 19.28 -19.24 36.71
C GLU A 355 19.84 -18.94 38.11
N GLY A 356 18.96 -18.72 39.10
CA GLY A 356 19.43 -18.76 40.50
C GLY A 356 18.61 -18.05 41.57
N ASN A 357 17.76 -17.07 41.27
CA ASN A 357 17.03 -16.31 42.31
C ASN A 357 15.64 -15.83 41.86
N ALA A 358 14.79 -16.76 41.38
CA ALA A 358 13.37 -16.45 41.17
C ALA A 358 12.57 -16.80 42.45
N PRO A 359 11.71 -15.90 42.97
CA PRO A 359 10.85 -16.23 44.10
C PRO A 359 9.89 -17.38 43.74
N SER A 360 9.63 -18.25 44.71
CA SER A 360 8.68 -19.35 44.58
C SER A 360 7.26 -18.81 44.30
N PRO A 361 6.42 -19.48 43.47
CA PRO A 361 5.01 -19.13 43.31
C PRO A 361 4.23 -18.99 44.63
N SER A 362 4.70 -19.66 45.69
CA SER A 362 4.13 -19.59 47.04
C SER A 362 4.47 -18.30 47.83
N GLN A 363 5.30 -17.39 47.30
CA GLN A 363 5.64 -16.11 47.94
C GLN A 363 4.71 -14.95 47.51
N PHE A 364 3.83 -15.18 46.54
CA PHE A 364 2.76 -14.24 46.18
C PHE A 364 1.49 -14.56 46.97
N THR A 365 1.51 -14.34 48.29
CA THR A 365 0.25 -14.16 49.03
C THR A 365 -0.31 -12.80 48.68
N PHE A 366 -1.43 -12.79 47.94
CA PHE A 366 -2.27 -11.64 47.68
C PHE A 366 -2.45 -10.80 48.96
N PHE A 367 -1.97 -9.57 48.96
CA PHE A 367 -2.03 -8.68 50.11
C PHE A 367 -3.48 -8.39 50.48
N GLY A 368 -3.89 -8.84 51.67
CA GLY A 368 -5.07 -8.34 52.34
C GLY A 368 -4.84 -6.90 52.77
N VAL A 369 -5.40 -5.94 52.03
CA VAL A 369 -5.53 -4.55 52.47
C VAL A 369 -7.02 -4.17 52.44
N LYS A 370 -7.53 -3.77 53.60
CA LYS A 370 -8.89 -3.26 53.78
C LYS A 370 -9.10 -1.98 52.95
N HIS A 371 -10.15 -1.97 52.12
CA HIS A 371 -10.62 -0.77 51.42
C HIS A 371 -11.14 0.29 52.40
N PRO A 372 -10.84 1.60 52.19
CA PRO A 372 -11.72 2.68 52.63
C PRO A 372 -12.83 2.92 51.59
N PRO A 373 -13.96 3.53 51.97
CA PRO A 373 -15.14 3.59 51.13
C PRO A 373 -15.01 4.63 50.01
N ALA A 374 -15.79 4.38 48.96
CA ALA A 374 -15.84 5.13 47.72
C ALA A 374 -16.11 6.63 47.89
N SER A 375 -15.37 7.44 47.14
CA SER A 375 -15.80 8.78 46.74
C SER A 375 -15.39 9.08 45.29
N SER A 376 -16.42 9.40 44.49
CA SER A 376 -16.43 10.28 43.31
C SER A 376 -15.37 10.08 42.20
N GLY A 377 -15.83 9.47 41.09
CA GLY A 377 -15.90 10.08 39.76
C GLY A 377 -14.68 10.82 39.18
N SER A 378 -14.30 10.39 37.97
CA SER A 378 -13.46 11.09 36.97
C SER A 378 -11.95 11.13 37.24
N SER A 379 -11.20 10.19 36.63
CA SER A 379 -9.92 10.44 35.91
C SER A 379 -9.05 9.18 35.77
N ILE A 380 -9.55 8.11 35.15
CA ILE A 380 -8.73 6.88 34.91
C ILE A 380 -8.20 6.79 33.47
N ALA A 381 -8.78 7.52 32.51
CA ALA A 381 -8.30 7.53 31.12
C ALA A 381 -7.04 8.39 30.87
N LYS A 382 -6.52 9.10 31.88
CA LYS A 382 -5.35 10.00 31.73
C LYS A 382 -4.02 9.38 32.19
N SER A 383 -4.04 8.29 32.97
CA SER A 383 -2.81 7.76 33.57
C SER A 383 -2.02 6.85 32.62
N THR A 384 -2.68 6.15 31.69
CA THR A 384 -2.01 5.24 30.74
C THR A 384 -1.28 5.97 29.61
N VAL A 385 -1.56 7.26 29.41
CA VAL A 385 -0.92 8.08 28.37
C VAL A 385 0.35 8.78 28.87
N SER A 386 0.55 8.97 30.18
CA SER A 386 1.74 9.70 30.70
C SER A 386 3.04 8.89 30.67
N ILE A 387 2.97 7.55 30.73
CA ILE A 387 4.18 6.71 30.79
C ILE A 387 4.87 6.60 29.41
N ALA A 388 4.15 6.85 28.31
CA ALA A 388 4.74 6.92 26.98
C ALA A 388 5.36 8.30 26.66
N THR A 389 4.95 9.37 27.35
CA THR A 389 5.41 10.74 27.07
C THR A 389 6.66 11.14 27.85
N GLU A 390 6.93 10.55 29.02
CA GLU A 390 8.14 10.87 29.79
C GLU A 390 9.42 10.23 29.25
N ALA A 391 9.32 9.19 28.41
CA ALA A 391 10.46 8.61 27.69
C ALA A 391 10.96 9.47 26.51
N ALA A 392 10.23 10.51 26.11
CA ALA A 392 10.57 11.37 24.97
C ALA A 392 11.45 12.59 25.33
N SER A 393 11.91 12.71 26.58
CA SER A 393 12.75 13.83 27.04
C SER A 393 14.24 13.51 27.25
N SER A 394 14.68 12.26 27.01
CA SER A 394 16.10 11.93 27.00
C SER A 394 16.67 12.00 25.58
N SER A 395 17.80 12.69 25.42
CA SER A 395 18.47 12.98 24.15
C SER A 395 19.17 11.79 23.48
N GLU A 396 18.82 10.55 23.83
CA GLU A 396 19.33 9.35 23.17
C GLU A 396 18.16 8.48 22.67
N PRO A 397 18.22 7.96 21.43
CA PRO A 397 17.17 7.10 20.91
C PRO A 397 17.19 5.77 21.67
N ALA A 398 16.16 5.51 22.48
CA ALA A 398 15.93 4.20 23.07
C ALA A 398 15.76 3.16 21.95
N GLU A 399 16.41 2.00 22.09
CA GLU A 399 16.20 0.90 21.16
C GLU A 399 14.71 0.51 21.13
N PRO A 400 14.15 0.20 19.95
CA PRO A 400 12.78 -0.25 19.86
C PRO A 400 12.59 -1.55 20.65
N PRO A 401 11.43 -1.75 21.31
CA PRO A 401 11.15 -3.00 22.01
C PRO A 401 11.22 -4.17 21.04
N SER A 402 11.75 -5.31 21.52
CA SER A 402 11.91 -6.50 20.67
C SER A 402 10.57 -6.97 20.08
N ASP A 403 10.62 -7.52 18.86
CA ASP A 403 9.44 -8.08 18.18
C ASP A 403 8.67 -9.08 19.05
N THR A 404 9.39 -9.84 19.89
CA THR A 404 8.81 -10.80 20.84
C THR A 404 8.00 -10.12 21.96
N PHE A 405 8.43 -8.94 22.43
CA PHE A 405 7.67 -8.15 23.43
C PHE A 405 6.36 -7.61 22.84
N LEU A 406 6.40 -7.14 21.59
CA LEU A 406 5.23 -6.68 20.86
C LEU A 406 4.23 -7.82 20.59
N GLU A 407 4.72 -9.01 20.22
CA GLU A 407 3.89 -10.20 20.02
C GLU A 407 3.22 -10.65 21.33
N THR A 408 3.96 -10.64 22.44
CA THR A 408 3.45 -11.00 23.78
C THR A 408 2.39 -10.02 24.26
N THR A 409 2.61 -8.73 24.05
CA THR A 409 1.64 -7.67 24.37
C THR A 409 0.36 -7.80 23.55
N ARG A 410 0.47 -8.16 22.26
CA ARG A 410 -0.68 -8.46 21.39
C ARG A 410 -1.52 -9.63 21.87
N LEU A 411 -0.91 -10.67 22.43
CA LEU A 411 -1.61 -11.85 22.95
C LEU A 411 -2.27 -11.59 24.31
N LEU A 412 -1.74 -10.67 25.11
CA LEU A 412 -2.26 -10.30 26.42
C LEU A 412 -3.54 -9.45 26.34
N ILE A 413 -3.67 -8.56 25.35
CA ILE A 413 -4.82 -7.63 25.25
C ILE A 413 -6.18 -8.35 25.21
N PRO A 414 -6.40 -9.41 24.39
CA PRO A 414 -7.65 -10.15 24.40
C PRO A 414 -7.90 -10.97 25.67
N ALA A 415 -6.83 -11.39 26.35
CA ALA A 415 -6.92 -12.15 27.61
C ALA A 415 -7.31 -11.23 28.78
N LEU A 416 -6.75 -10.01 28.82
CA LEU A 416 -7.10 -8.98 29.80
C LEU A 416 -8.57 -8.58 29.72
N ALA A 417 -9.18 -8.59 28.53
CA ALA A 417 -10.59 -8.25 28.35
C ALA A 417 -11.55 -9.22 29.05
N LYS A 418 -11.09 -10.44 29.39
CA LYS A 418 -11.89 -11.49 30.07
C LYS A 418 -11.76 -11.47 31.59
N LEU A 419 -10.85 -10.66 32.13
CA LEU A 419 -10.59 -10.57 33.56
C LEU A 419 -11.52 -9.54 34.23
N SER A 420 -11.85 -9.77 35.50
CA SER A 420 -12.53 -8.77 36.32
C SER A 420 -11.68 -7.50 36.46
N PRO A 421 -12.26 -6.34 36.82
CA PRO A 421 -11.50 -5.11 37.05
C PRO A 421 -10.36 -5.26 38.06
N ALA A 422 -10.53 -6.08 39.11
CA ALA A 422 -9.49 -6.33 40.12
C ALA A 422 -8.33 -7.14 39.52
N GLU A 423 -8.63 -8.25 38.86
CA GLU A 423 -7.62 -9.10 38.21
C GLU A 423 -6.87 -8.36 37.10
N ARG A 424 -7.54 -7.49 36.35
CA ARG A 424 -6.88 -6.60 35.37
C ARG A 424 -5.87 -5.68 36.04
N ASN A 425 -6.22 -5.11 37.20
CA ASN A 425 -5.33 -4.22 37.93
C ASN A 425 -4.08 -4.96 38.44
N ASP A 426 -4.24 -6.20 38.89
CA ASP A 426 -3.12 -7.04 39.34
C ASP A 426 -2.17 -7.38 38.19
N VAL A 427 -2.70 -7.71 37.00
CA VAL A 427 -1.88 -7.97 35.82
C VAL A 427 -1.16 -6.71 35.34
N VAL A 428 -1.80 -5.54 35.40
CA VAL A 428 -1.15 -4.26 35.06
C VAL A 428 0.03 -3.99 36.00
N HIS A 429 -0.17 -4.10 37.32
CA HIS A 429 0.92 -3.91 38.29
C HIS A 429 2.06 -4.92 38.12
N PHE A 430 1.74 -6.17 37.77
CA PHE A 430 2.76 -7.15 37.46
C PHE A 430 3.57 -6.77 36.21
N MET A 431 2.92 -6.28 35.15
CA MET A 431 3.61 -5.82 33.93
C MET A 431 4.48 -4.59 34.19
N GLU A 432 4.00 -3.63 35.01
CA GLU A 432 4.80 -2.48 35.46
C GLU A 432 6.06 -2.93 36.21
N TYR A 433 5.92 -3.91 37.11
CA TYR A 433 7.06 -4.49 37.83
C TYR A 433 8.09 -5.12 36.87
N VAL A 434 7.64 -5.88 35.88
CA VAL A 434 8.52 -6.51 34.89
C VAL A 434 9.27 -5.48 34.05
N VAL A 435 8.59 -4.43 33.58
CA VAL A 435 9.21 -3.35 32.80
C VAL A 435 10.25 -2.61 33.64
N ASN A 436 9.94 -2.30 34.90
CA ASN A 436 10.88 -1.64 35.80
C ASN A 436 12.12 -2.52 36.08
N ALA A 437 11.94 -3.82 36.27
CA ALA A 437 13.04 -4.76 36.48
C ALA A 437 13.96 -4.90 35.25
N LEU A 438 13.40 -4.82 34.03
CA LEU A 438 14.18 -4.82 32.79
C LEU A 438 14.96 -3.51 32.62
N ASN A 439 14.33 -2.37 32.90
CA ASN A 439 14.98 -1.05 32.81
C ASN A 439 16.13 -0.87 33.82
N GLU A 440 16.02 -1.44 35.02
CA GLU A 440 17.10 -1.43 36.02
C GLU A 440 18.32 -2.26 35.56
N LYS A 441 18.10 -3.35 34.81
CA LYS A 441 19.17 -4.21 34.30
C LYS A 441 20.02 -3.51 33.23
N ASP A 442 19.41 -2.71 32.35
CA ASP A 442 20.14 -1.98 31.31
C ASP A 442 21.00 -0.84 31.88
N LYS A 443 20.57 -0.21 32.98
CA LYS A 443 21.39 0.76 33.71
C LYS A 443 22.68 0.16 34.29
N GLY A 444 22.69 -1.13 34.59
CA GLY A 444 23.87 -1.84 35.09
C GLY A 444 24.89 -2.25 34.01
N ARG A 445 24.54 -2.17 32.72
CA ARG A 445 25.40 -2.62 31.61
C ARG A 445 26.31 -1.54 31.02
N SER A 446 26.06 -0.25 31.31
CA SER A 446 26.80 0.89 30.75
C SER A 446 28.04 1.34 31.54
N GLN A 447 28.60 0.50 32.42
CA GLN A 447 29.86 0.81 33.09
C GLN A 447 30.90 -0.28 32.85
N THR A 448 31.64 -0.15 31.75
CA THR A 448 32.96 -0.79 31.56
C THR A 448 34.04 0.29 31.61
N PRO A 449 35.14 0.13 32.38
CA PRO A 449 36.21 1.12 32.44
C PRO A 449 37.05 1.08 31.14
N ALA A 450 37.39 2.24 30.60
CA ALA A 450 38.34 2.38 29.50
C ALA A 450 39.77 2.27 30.04
N ASP A 451 40.48 1.21 29.65
CA ASP A 451 41.92 1.08 29.85
C ASP A 451 42.67 2.03 28.90
N SER A 452 43.42 2.95 29.48
CA SER A 452 44.40 3.78 28.79
C SER A 452 45.79 3.37 29.29
N ASP A 453 46.64 2.83 28.41
CA ASP A 453 48.07 2.78 28.70
C ASP A 453 48.96 2.78 27.43
N THR A 454 49.86 3.78 27.43
CA THR A 454 51.20 3.86 26.79
C THR A 454 51.38 4.14 25.27
N PRO A 455 52.51 4.74 24.82
CA PRO A 455 53.05 6.11 25.04
C PRO A 455 53.64 6.71 23.70
N PRO A 456 54.41 7.83 23.67
CA PRO A 456 54.55 8.68 22.47
C PRO A 456 55.83 8.53 21.62
N GLU A 457 55.73 9.11 20.42
CA GLU A 457 56.74 9.69 19.51
C GLU A 457 57.91 8.84 18.95
N GLU A 458 57.98 8.76 17.61
CA GLU A 458 59.22 9.07 16.88
C GLU A 458 58.97 9.46 15.41
N GLU A 459 59.60 10.55 14.98
CA GLU A 459 59.66 11.05 13.60
C GLU A 459 60.46 10.11 12.69
N SER A 460 60.07 9.94 11.41
CA SER A 460 61.03 9.91 10.30
C SER A 460 60.37 10.04 8.91
N ARG A 461 61.04 10.85 8.08
CA ARG A 461 60.81 11.09 6.66
C ARG A 461 61.04 9.82 5.82
N GLN A 462 60.30 9.63 4.73
CA GLN A 462 60.84 9.62 3.35
C GLN A 462 59.80 9.25 2.27
N SER A 463 60.00 9.88 1.12
CA SER A 463 59.45 9.67 -0.23
C SER A 463 59.32 8.22 -0.70
N PHE A 464 58.34 7.92 -1.58
CA PHE A 464 58.56 7.68 -3.02
C PHE A 464 57.24 7.47 -3.79
N ARG A 465 57.30 7.84 -5.08
CA ARG A 465 56.31 7.67 -6.15
C ARG A 465 55.95 6.19 -6.40
N HIS A 466 54.71 5.92 -6.80
CA HIS A 466 54.38 5.59 -8.19
C HIS A 466 52.91 5.80 -8.52
#